data_AF-A0A0D2K939-F1
#
_entry.id   AF-A0A0D2K939-F1
#
_cell.length_a   1.000
_cell.length_b   1.000
_cell.length_c   1.000
_cell.angle_alpha   90.00
_cell.angle_beta   90.00
_cell.angle_gamma   90.00
#
_symmetry.space_group_name_H-M   'P 1'
#
loop_
_entity.id
_entity.type
_entity.pdbx_description
1 polymer ?
#
loop_
_entity_poly.entity_id
_entity_poly.type
_entity_poly.pdbx_seq_one_letter_code
_entity_poly.pdbx_strand_id
1 'polypeptide(L)'
;MQGPVKNTAKRPSSDDVPASERSKKQRMAEAPETMDIDENLHSRQLAVYGREAFRKFQTASVLVAGMNALGVEVAKNVILAGVRAVTIHDTKAVETRDLGAQFYLTQDDVGQNRAEACRDKLQELNGAVEVAASSQELTAEFIGQFQVVVLTTASLEESKRINEVCRTHSPPIAFIRAETRGVFASVFTDFGPSFTVFDTDGEEPHSGIVASVTSGNPALVTCIDDERLQFQDGDLVKFTEVVGMEELNTHKPIRVKNPKAHSFELDLDTTGFGEYSRGGIVTQFKEHKTLAFKSLAEAIESPGEFLLSDFSKMDRPPLLHLAFQALDAFQAESGALPRPGNAGDAARLVALVEGLNAAAPQEARLELDDAARGVLRKLASGASGELNPMAAMFGGFVGQEVVKAVSGKFTPLFQWFFFDSVESLPEELLPEAEYEAPGSRYEGQVAVFGRAVQQRLAGLKVFLVGAGALGCEFLKNFAMMGVATEGGELTVTDDDTIEKSNLSRQFLFRNWHIGSSKSTVAAEAAQKLNPAIRINALQVGC
;
A
#
# COMPACT_ATOMS: atom_id res chain seq x y z
N MET A 1 41.57 -65.52 48.42
CA MET A 1 41.02 -64.47 49.31
C MET A 1 40.63 -63.29 48.46
N GLN A 2 39.37 -62.86 48.59
CA GLN A 2 38.73 -61.78 47.83
C GLN A 2 39.20 -60.41 48.33
N GLY A 3 39.29 -59.43 47.41
CA GLY A 3 39.37 -58.00 47.72
C GLY A 3 39.23 -57.19 46.40
N PRO A 4 38.34 -56.20 46.29
CA PRO A 4 37.62 -55.95 45.04
C PRO A 4 38.16 -54.81 44.16
N VAL A 5 37.74 -54.94 42.90
CA VAL A 5 37.82 -54.04 41.74
C VAL A 5 37.37 -52.60 42.06
N LYS A 6 38.17 -51.61 41.63
CA LYS A 6 37.68 -50.25 41.33
C LYS A 6 37.98 -49.92 39.87
N ASN A 7 36.89 -49.83 39.11
CA ASN A 7 36.85 -49.46 37.71
C ASN A 7 36.86 -47.91 37.63
N THR A 8 37.91 -47.30 37.09
CA THR A 8 37.87 -45.91 36.62
C THR A 8 38.62 -45.83 35.30
N ALA A 9 37.84 -45.79 34.21
CA ALA A 9 38.37 -45.57 32.87
C ALA A 9 39.01 -44.17 32.80
N LYS A 10 40.27 -44.14 32.35
CA LYS A 10 40.97 -42.91 31.94
C LYS A 10 40.19 -42.26 30.79
N ARG A 11 39.88 -40.97 30.90
CA ARG A 11 39.44 -40.14 29.77
C ARG A 11 40.59 -40.05 28.75
N PRO A 12 40.37 -40.31 27.45
CA PRO A 12 41.33 -39.93 26.42
C PRO A 12 41.38 -38.41 26.26
N SER A 13 42.57 -37.93 25.90
CA SER A 13 42.92 -36.55 25.56
C SER A 13 42.11 -36.00 24.38
N SER A 14 41.96 -34.68 24.32
CA SER A 14 41.08 -33.91 23.43
C SER A 14 41.49 -33.82 21.95
N ASP A 15 42.32 -34.72 21.44
CA ASP A 15 42.93 -34.56 20.10
C ASP A 15 42.71 -35.75 19.15
N ASP A 16 41.52 -36.35 19.15
CA ASP A 16 41.11 -37.30 18.11
C ASP A 16 39.63 -37.14 17.74
N VAL A 17 39.31 -36.05 17.02
CA VAL A 17 38.02 -35.90 16.30
C VAL A 17 38.33 -35.46 14.86
N PRO A 18 37.82 -36.17 13.83
CA PRO A 18 38.14 -35.90 12.44
C PRO A 18 37.67 -34.51 11.98
N ALA A 19 38.43 -33.90 11.07
CA ALA A 19 38.27 -32.53 10.58
C ALA A 19 36.88 -32.20 9.98
N SER A 20 36.03 -33.20 9.71
CA SER A 20 34.66 -33.04 9.23
C SER A 20 33.63 -32.67 10.30
N GLU A 21 33.98 -32.71 11.59
CA GLU A 21 33.08 -32.29 12.69
C GLU A 21 33.42 -30.90 13.27
N ARG A 22 34.57 -30.32 12.92
CA ARG A 22 34.92 -28.93 13.31
C ARG A 22 34.14 -27.87 12.51
N SER A 23 33.63 -28.18 11.32
CA SER A 23 32.87 -27.21 10.51
C SER A 23 31.35 -27.17 10.79
N LYS A 24 30.84 -28.04 11.68
CA LYS A 24 29.40 -28.08 12.03
C LYS A 24 29.05 -27.54 13.42
N LYS A 25 30.03 -27.25 14.27
CA LYS A 25 29.82 -26.66 15.62
C LYS A 25 30.19 -25.17 15.74
N GLN A 26 30.50 -24.53 14.61
CA GLN A 26 30.80 -23.09 14.54
C GLN A 26 29.81 -22.33 13.63
N ARG A 27 28.57 -22.80 13.57
CA ARG A 27 27.40 -22.06 13.10
C ARG A 27 26.32 -22.11 14.19
N MET A 28 26.65 -21.57 15.35
CA MET A 28 25.64 -21.19 16.34
C MET A 28 25.39 -19.69 16.16
N ALA A 29 24.22 -19.38 15.60
CA ALA A 29 23.51 -18.10 15.67
C ALA A 29 24.39 -16.84 15.78
N GLU A 30 25.07 -16.49 14.69
CA GLU A 30 25.25 -15.06 14.42
C GLU A 30 23.88 -14.53 14.02
N ALA A 31 23.41 -13.50 14.74
CA ALA A 31 22.29 -12.69 14.28
C ALA A 31 22.57 -12.27 12.83
N PRO A 32 21.57 -12.21 11.95
CA PRO A 32 21.80 -11.72 10.59
C PRO A 32 22.53 -10.39 10.71
N GLU A 33 23.72 -10.29 10.08
CA GLU A 33 24.42 -9.02 9.94
C GLU A 33 23.37 -8.01 9.51
N THR A 34 23.16 -6.97 10.31
CA THR A 34 22.17 -5.95 10.04
C THR A 34 22.48 -5.39 8.67
N MET A 35 21.65 -5.70 7.68
CA MET A 35 21.77 -5.13 6.35
C MET A 35 21.73 -3.61 6.52
N ASP A 36 22.83 -2.96 6.17
CA ASP A 36 22.97 -1.53 6.36
C ASP A 36 21.95 -0.82 5.46
N ILE A 37 21.13 0.06 6.04
CA ILE A 37 20.11 0.78 5.28
C ILE A 37 20.83 1.87 4.49
N ASP A 38 20.61 1.93 3.17
CA ASP A 38 21.14 3.03 2.34
C ASP A 38 20.42 4.34 2.69
N GLU A 39 20.90 5.02 3.74
CA GLU A 39 20.30 6.24 4.27
C GLU A 39 20.29 7.37 3.23
N ASN A 40 21.21 7.35 2.26
CA ASN A 40 21.23 8.34 1.19
C ASN A 40 20.07 8.14 0.20
N LEU A 41 19.76 6.89 -0.17
CA LEU A 41 18.62 6.57 -1.02
C LEU A 41 17.30 6.80 -0.26
N HIS A 42 17.19 6.26 0.95
CA HIS A 42 15.93 6.19 1.70
C HIS A 42 15.71 7.34 2.69
N SER A 43 16.57 8.36 2.73
CA SER A 43 16.50 9.49 3.68
C SER A 43 15.09 10.03 3.94
N ARG A 44 14.32 10.31 2.88
CA ARG A 44 12.95 10.85 3.00
C ARG A 44 11.94 9.81 3.47
N GLN A 45 12.09 8.56 3.08
CA GLN A 45 11.22 7.47 3.55
C GLN A 45 11.54 7.09 5.00
N LEU A 46 12.81 7.14 5.42
CA LEU A 46 13.23 6.91 6.80
C LEU A 46 12.59 7.91 7.77
N ALA A 47 12.40 9.16 7.33
CA ALA A 47 11.69 10.17 8.11
C ALA A 47 10.19 9.87 8.30
N VAL A 48 9.60 9.00 7.47
CA VAL A 48 8.18 8.61 7.55
C VAL A 48 8.02 7.29 8.30
N TYR A 49 8.81 6.28 7.93
CA TYR A 49 8.66 4.92 8.45
C TYR A 49 9.52 4.64 9.69
N GLY A 50 10.65 5.33 9.84
CA GLY A 50 11.65 5.03 10.86
C GLY A 50 12.48 3.79 10.54
N ARG A 51 13.61 3.65 11.23
CA ARG A 51 14.58 2.56 11.00
C ARG A 51 14.00 1.18 11.34
N GLU A 52 13.12 1.09 12.34
CA GLU A 52 12.53 -0.20 12.74
C GLU A 52 11.64 -0.79 11.65
N ALA A 53 10.76 0.00 11.06
CA ALA A 53 9.92 -0.45 9.95
C ALA A 53 10.77 -0.86 8.74
N PHE A 54 11.81 -0.09 8.41
CA PHE A 54 12.73 -0.41 7.32
C PHE A 54 13.44 -1.76 7.47
N ARG A 55 13.87 -2.11 8.69
CA ARG A 55 14.45 -3.45 8.96
C ARG A 55 13.45 -4.57 8.66
N LYS A 56 12.16 -4.35 8.92
CA LYS A 56 11.09 -5.32 8.57
C LYS A 56 10.87 -5.38 7.05
N PHE A 57 11.01 -4.27 6.33
CA PHE A 57 10.92 -4.26 4.86
C PHE A 57 11.99 -5.15 4.24
N GLN A 58 13.25 -5.01 4.70
CA GLN A 58 14.41 -5.76 4.17
C GLN A 58 14.33 -7.28 4.37
N THR A 59 13.39 -7.79 5.17
CA THR A 59 13.14 -9.24 5.30
C THR A 59 11.86 -9.70 4.60
N ALA A 60 11.03 -8.79 4.10
CA ALA A 60 9.71 -9.07 3.55
C ALA A 60 9.74 -9.46 2.06
N SER A 61 9.02 -10.51 1.71
CA SER A 61 8.73 -10.95 0.35
C SER A 61 7.25 -10.81 0.05
N VAL A 62 6.98 -10.19 -1.08
CA VAL A 62 5.62 -9.80 -1.51
C VAL A 62 5.31 -10.46 -2.83
N LEU A 63 4.13 -11.08 -2.93
CA LEU A 63 3.55 -11.52 -4.20
C LEU A 63 2.55 -10.47 -4.68
N VAL A 64 2.69 -10.03 -5.93
CA VAL A 64 1.69 -9.22 -6.62
C VAL A 64 1.18 -10.02 -7.82
N ALA A 65 -0.05 -10.53 -7.73
CA ALA A 65 -0.67 -11.36 -8.75
C ALA A 65 -1.73 -10.60 -9.54
N GLY A 66 -1.52 -10.55 -10.86
CA GLY A 66 -2.17 -9.69 -11.83
C GLY A 66 -1.27 -8.49 -12.15
N MET A 67 -0.71 -8.44 -13.36
CA MET A 67 0.17 -7.37 -13.87
C MET A 67 -0.54 -6.50 -14.90
N ASN A 68 -1.80 -6.17 -14.59
CA ASN A 68 -2.53 -5.09 -15.22
C ASN A 68 -2.01 -3.72 -14.73
N ALA A 69 -2.71 -2.62 -15.05
CA ALA A 69 -2.28 -1.28 -14.66
C ALA A 69 -2.18 -1.12 -13.13
N LEU A 70 -3.13 -1.64 -12.38
CA LEU A 70 -3.11 -1.60 -10.92
C LEU A 70 -1.92 -2.40 -10.34
N GLY A 71 -1.72 -3.62 -10.84
CA GLY A 71 -0.63 -4.49 -10.39
C GLY A 71 0.75 -3.88 -10.55
N VAL A 72 1.04 -3.28 -11.70
CA VAL A 72 2.34 -2.62 -11.93
C VAL A 72 2.55 -1.41 -11.03
N GLU A 73 1.51 -0.66 -10.70
CA GLU A 73 1.58 0.47 -9.76
C GLU A 73 1.86 0.00 -8.33
N VAL A 74 1.20 -1.09 -7.89
CA VAL A 74 1.49 -1.72 -6.60
C VAL A 74 2.95 -2.17 -6.56
N ALA A 75 3.39 -2.96 -7.55
CA ALA A 75 4.75 -3.47 -7.61
C ALA A 75 5.79 -2.34 -7.62
N LYS A 76 5.59 -1.29 -8.43
CA LYS A 76 6.43 -0.08 -8.46
C LYS A 76 6.60 0.51 -7.06
N ASN A 77 5.51 0.76 -6.35
CA ASN A 77 5.56 1.40 -5.02
C ASN A 77 6.21 0.49 -3.97
N VAL A 78 5.94 -0.81 -4.00
CA VAL A 78 6.53 -1.79 -3.05
C VAL A 78 8.05 -1.95 -3.27
N ILE A 79 8.49 -1.97 -4.53
CA ILE A 79 9.92 -2.02 -4.87
C ILE A 79 10.62 -0.73 -4.42
N LEU A 80 10.02 0.43 -4.68
CA LEU A 80 10.57 1.72 -4.23
C LEU A 80 10.56 1.87 -2.70
N ALA A 81 9.66 1.19 -1.99
CA ALA A 81 9.67 1.14 -0.52
C ALA A 81 10.87 0.37 0.04
N GLY A 82 11.47 -0.53 -0.75
CA GLY A 82 12.68 -1.26 -0.36
C GLY A 82 12.41 -2.54 0.43
N VAL A 83 11.39 -3.31 0.03
CA VAL A 83 11.21 -4.67 0.56
C VAL A 83 12.33 -5.62 0.10
N ARG A 84 12.48 -6.80 0.69
CA ARG A 84 13.50 -7.78 0.26
C ARG A 84 13.31 -8.22 -1.18
N ALA A 85 12.09 -8.67 -1.49
CA ALA A 85 11.78 -9.30 -2.77
C ALA A 85 10.33 -9.07 -3.18
N VAL A 86 10.10 -8.92 -4.47
CA VAL A 86 8.78 -8.85 -5.08
C VAL A 86 8.70 -9.88 -6.19
N THR A 87 7.79 -10.85 -6.05
CA THR A 87 7.41 -11.72 -7.16
C THR A 87 6.17 -11.14 -7.81
N ILE A 88 6.29 -10.78 -9.08
CA ILE A 88 5.16 -10.39 -9.92
C ILE A 88 4.62 -11.63 -10.65
N HIS A 89 3.31 -11.75 -10.71
CA HIS A 89 2.64 -12.90 -11.30
C HIS A 89 1.56 -12.47 -12.28
N ASP A 90 1.51 -13.11 -13.44
CA ASP A 90 0.38 -13.01 -14.36
C ASP A 90 0.39 -14.24 -15.29
N THR A 91 -0.79 -14.68 -15.70
CA THR A 91 -0.96 -15.77 -16.68
C THR A 91 -1.43 -15.25 -18.05
N LYS A 92 -1.79 -13.96 -18.15
CA LYS A 92 -2.28 -13.35 -19.38
C LYS A 92 -1.15 -12.82 -20.24
N ALA A 93 -1.40 -12.84 -21.54
CA ALA A 93 -0.58 -12.14 -22.52
C ALA A 93 -0.87 -10.64 -22.49
N VAL A 94 0.10 -9.84 -22.93
CA VAL A 94 -0.06 -8.42 -23.20
C VAL A 94 -0.97 -8.24 -24.40
N GLU A 95 -2.00 -7.42 -24.23
CA GLU A 95 -2.90 -6.97 -25.28
C GLU A 95 -2.66 -5.47 -25.56
N THR A 96 -2.99 -5.02 -26.77
CA THR A 96 -2.85 -3.60 -27.14
C THR A 96 -3.56 -2.66 -26.17
N ARG A 97 -4.72 -3.07 -25.64
CA ARG A 97 -5.50 -2.29 -24.67
C ARG A 97 -4.79 -2.05 -23.33
N ASP A 98 -3.83 -2.90 -22.95
CA ASP A 98 -3.09 -2.74 -21.69
C ASP A 98 -2.13 -1.54 -21.76
N LEU A 99 -1.66 -1.21 -22.97
CA LEU A 99 -0.64 -0.19 -23.22
C LEU A 99 -1.11 1.23 -22.86
N GLY A 100 -2.42 1.48 -22.77
CA GLY A 100 -2.97 2.77 -22.36
C GLY A 100 -2.99 2.99 -20.84
N ALA A 101 -2.76 1.93 -20.05
CA ALA A 101 -2.84 2.01 -18.60
C ALA A 101 -1.62 1.44 -17.86
N GLN A 102 -0.95 0.46 -18.46
CA GLN A 102 0.25 -0.19 -17.93
C GLN A 102 1.50 0.46 -18.54
N PHE A 103 2.17 1.32 -17.78
CA PHE A 103 3.25 2.19 -18.25
C PHE A 103 4.58 1.50 -18.61
N TYR A 104 4.75 0.23 -18.29
CA TYR A 104 5.92 -0.57 -18.66
C TYR A 104 5.71 -1.48 -19.86
N LEU A 105 4.48 -1.60 -20.38
CA LEU A 105 4.25 -2.40 -21.59
C LEU A 105 4.38 -1.53 -22.84
N THR A 106 4.96 -2.11 -23.88
CA THR A 106 5.19 -1.47 -25.19
C THR A 106 4.52 -2.28 -26.30
N GLN A 107 4.46 -1.71 -27.50
CA GLN A 107 3.88 -2.41 -28.66
C GLN A 107 4.60 -3.72 -28.98
N ASP A 108 5.91 -3.79 -28.73
CA ASP A 108 6.73 -4.98 -28.97
C ASP A 108 6.49 -6.10 -27.93
N ASP A 109 5.86 -5.74 -26.80
CA ASP A 109 5.51 -6.68 -25.74
C ASP A 109 4.20 -7.43 -26.02
N VAL A 110 3.39 -6.98 -27.00
CA VAL A 110 2.09 -7.58 -27.33
C VAL A 110 2.23 -9.06 -27.67
N GLY A 111 1.46 -9.90 -26.99
CA GLY A 111 1.50 -11.36 -27.09
C GLY A 111 2.48 -12.06 -26.13
N GLN A 112 3.40 -11.32 -25.49
CA GLN A 112 4.26 -11.85 -24.42
C GLN A 112 3.49 -11.92 -23.09
N ASN A 113 4.00 -12.66 -22.10
CA ASN A 113 3.40 -12.66 -20.76
C ASN A 113 3.57 -11.28 -20.08
N ARG A 114 2.50 -10.77 -19.45
CA ARG A 114 2.51 -9.43 -18.82
C ARG A 114 3.55 -9.27 -17.71
N ALA A 115 3.73 -10.29 -16.86
CA ALA A 115 4.70 -10.26 -15.77
C ALA A 115 6.14 -10.30 -16.33
N GLU A 116 6.41 -11.20 -17.28
CA GLU A 116 7.72 -11.29 -17.92
C GLU A 116 8.10 -9.98 -18.64
N ALA A 117 7.18 -9.40 -19.41
CA ALA A 117 7.42 -8.20 -20.22
C ALA A 117 7.77 -6.93 -19.42
N CYS A 118 7.40 -6.87 -18.14
CA CYS A 118 7.68 -5.71 -17.28
C CYS A 118 8.69 -5.98 -16.14
N ARG A 119 9.15 -7.22 -15.98
CA ARG A 119 10.07 -7.64 -14.90
C ARG A 119 11.35 -6.82 -14.85
N ASP A 120 12.05 -6.69 -15.97
CA ASP A 120 13.33 -5.98 -16.01
C ASP A 120 13.17 -4.49 -15.73
N LYS A 121 12.11 -3.87 -16.27
CA LYS A 121 11.78 -2.46 -16.03
C LYS A 121 11.49 -2.17 -14.55
N LEU A 122 10.87 -3.13 -13.85
CA LEU A 122 10.63 -3.08 -12.40
C LEU A 122 11.91 -3.31 -11.60
N GLN A 123 12.75 -4.27 -11.99
CA GLN A 123 14.05 -4.55 -11.34
C GLN A 123 14.97 -3.32 -11.32
N GLU A 124 14.94 -2.49 -12.35
CA GLU A 124 15.74 -1.27 -12.44
C GLU A 124 15.37 -0.18 -11.41
N LEU A 125 14.18 -0.24 -10.80
CA LEU A 125 13.73 0.77 -9.84
C LEU A 125 14.57 0.77 -8.57
N ASN A 126 14.94 -0.42 -8.08
CA ASN A 126 15.71 -0.57 -6.86
C ASN A 126 16.58 -1.82 -6.91
N GLY A 127 17.90 -1.63 -7.07
CA GLY A 127 18.86 -2.73 -7.16
C GLY A 127 19.04 -3.55 -5.88
N ALA A 128 18.48 -3.10 -4.74
CA ALA A 128 18.48 -3.84 -3.49
C ALA A 128 17.27 -4.79 -3.33
N VAL A 129 16.27 -4.69 -4.22
CA VAL A 129 15.05 -5.51 -4.18
C VAL A 129 15.15 -6.57 -5.27
N GLU A 130 14.97 -7.83 -4.91
CA GLU A 130 14.91 -8.91 -5.91
C GLU A 130 13.54 -8.91 -6.61
N VAL A 131 13.51 -8.85 -7.94
CA VAL A 131 12.26 -8.91 -8.72
C VAL A 131 12.22 -10.18 -9.59
N ALA A 132 11.24 -11.04 -9.33
CA ALA A 132 11.01 -12.27 -10.07
C ALA A 132 9.64 -12.23 -10.79
N ALA A 133 9.56 -12.79 -12.00
CA ALA A 133 8.30 -13.02 -12.68
C ALA A 133 7.91 -14.50 -12.58
N SER A 134 6.61 -14.78 -12.44
CA SER A 134 6.07 -16.12 -12.39
C SER A 134 4.72 -16.21 -13.12
N SER A 135 4.48 -17.34 -13.77
CA SER A 135 3.16 -17.72 -14.29
C SER A 135 2.67 -19.03 -13.66
N GLN A 136 3.30 -19.47 -12.56
CA GLN A 136 2.95 -20.70 -11.86
C GLN A 136 1.54 -20.65 -11.28
N GLU A 137 0.93 -21.80 -11.09
CA GLU A 137 -0.34 -21.89 -10.37
C GLU A 137 -0.17 -21.40 -8.92
N LEU A 138 -1.16 -20.66 -8.42
CA LEU A 138 -1.14 -20.08 -7.07
C LEU A 138 -1.52 -21.15 -6.02
N THR A 139 -0.72 -22.22 -5.93
CA THR A 139 -0.91 -23.29 -4.94
C THR A 139 -0.56 -22.80 -3.53
N ALA A 140 -0.97 -23.56 -2.50
CA ALA A 140 -0.64 -23.24 -1.12
C ALA A 140 0.88 -23.21 -0.87
N GLU A 141 1.62 -24.10 -1.52
CA GLU A 141 3.08 -24.18 -1.43
C GLU A 141 3.76 -22.98 -2.10
N PHE A 142 3.21 -22.49 -3.23
CA PHE A 142 3.72 -21.28 -3.87
C PHE A 142 3.45 -20.04 -3.00
N ILE A 143 2.20 -19.89 -2.54
CA ILE A 143 1.76 -18.76 -1.69
C ILE A 143 2.53 -18.72 -0.36
N GLY A 144 2.82 -19.89 0.25
CA GLY A 144 3.54 -20.01 1.52
C GLY A 144 4.94 -19.40 1.56
N GLN A 145 5.49 -18.99 0.41
CA GLN A 145 6.81 -18.36 0.29
C GLN A 145 6.80 -16.87 0.64
N PHE A 146 5.62 -16.25 0.72
CA PHE A 146 5.45 -14.80 0.85
C PHE A 146 4.91 -14.40 2.22
N GLN A 147 5.16 -13.15 2.62
CA GLN A 147 4.56 -12.53 3.81
C GLN A 147 3.32 -11.72 3.47
N VAL A 148 3.21 -11.23 2.23
CA VAL A 148 2.05 -10.50 1.73
C VAL A 148 1.68 -11.00 0.33
N VAL A 149 0.40 -11.21 0.08
CA VAL A 149 -0.17 -11.52 -1.23
C VAL A 149 -1.15 -10.43 -1.62
N VAL A 150 -0.92 -9.82 -2.79
CA VAL A 150 -1.82 -8.85 -3.41
C VAL A 150 -2.43 -9.46 -4.65
N LEU A 151 -3.76 -9.45 -4.76
CA LEU A 151 -4.50 -9.89 -5.95
C LEU A 151 -5.18 -8.69 -6.63
N THR A 152 -4.95 -8.53 -7.93
CA THR A 152 -5.54 -7.42 -8.71
C THR A 152 -6.49 -7.86 -9.83
N THR A 153 -6.44 -9.13 -10.23
CA THR A 153 -7.21 -9.65 -11.37
C THR A 153 -7.86 -11.02 -11.13
N ALA A 154 -7.77 -11.57 -9.92
CA ALA A 154 -8.35 -12.88 -9.60
C ALA A 154 -9.88 -12.82 -9.51
N SER A 155 -10.55 -13.94 -9.82
CA SER A 155 -11.99 -14.06 -9.59
C SER A 155 -12.29 -14.05 -8.09
N LEU A 156 -13.56 -13.79 -7.74
CA LEU A 156 -14.00 -13.84 -6.34
C LEU A 156 -13.74 -15.21 -5.69
N GLU A 157 -14.09 -16.29 -6.38
CA GLU A 157 -13.90 -17.66 -5.90
C GLU A 157 -12.42 -17.96 -5.63
N GLU A 158 -11.54 -17.58 -6.56
CA GLU A 158 -10.10 -17.76 -6.40
C GLU A 158 -9.55 -16.88 -5.28
N SER A 159 -10.05 -15.65 -5.14
CA SER A 159 -9.68 -14.74 -4.06
C SER A 159 -10.05 -15.30 -2.69
N LYS A 160 -11.24 -15.91 -2.54
CA LYS A 160 -11.65 -16.59 -1.30
C LYS A 160 -10.74 -17.76 -0.99
N ARG A 161 -10.42 -18.60 -1.99
CA ARG A 161 -9.50 -19.74 -1.83
C ARG A 161 -8.12 -19.28 -1.36
N ILE A 162 -7.54 -18.26 -2.01
CA ILE A 162 -6.21 -17.73 -1.68
C ILE A 162 -6.23 -17.06 -0.31
N ASN A 163 -7.27 -16.31 0.04
CA ASN A 163 -7.40 -15.71 1.36
C ASN A 163 -7.41 -16.79 2.46
N GLU A 164 -8.13 -17.89 2.27
CA GLU A 164 -8.14 -19.00 3.23
C GLU A 164 -6.75 -19.67 3.38
N VAL A 165 -6.04 -19.86 2.26
CA VAL A 165 -4.64 -20.32 2.29
C VAL A 165 -3.76 -19.36 3.11
N CYS A 166 -3.91 -18.05 2.90
CA CYS A 166 -3.14 -17.04 3.63
C CYS A 166 -3.44 -17.07 5.14
N ARG A 167 -4.71 -17.21 5.52
CA ARG A 167 -5.14 -17.25 6.93
C ARG A 167 -4.70 -18.51 7.67
N THR A 168 -4.72 -19.66 6.99
CA THR A 168 -4.37 -20.97 7.58
C THR A 168 -2.87 -21.25 7.63
N HIS A 169 -2.07 -20.46 6.91
CA HIS A 169 -0.62 -20.53 6.98
C HIS A 169 -0.09 -20.13 8.39
N SER A 170 1.08 -20.64 8.75
CA SER A 170 1.73 -20.36 10.03
C SER A 170 3.17 -19.88 9.80
N PRO A 171 3.47 -18.60 10.08
CA PRO A 171 2.56 -17.53 10.53
C PRO A 171 1.54 -17.12 9.44
N PRO A 172 0.40 -16.48 9.79
CA PRO A 172 -0.56 -16.00 8.79
C PRO A 172 0.09 -15.05 7.79
N ILE A 173 -0.32 -15.16 6.53
CA ILE A 173 0.13 -14.32 5.42
C ILE A 173 -0.87 -13.17 5.28
N ALA A 174 -0.38 -11.94 5.13
CA ALA A 174 -1.26 -10.80 4.88
C ALA A 174 -1.83 -10.87 3.46
N PHE A 175 -3.13 -10.67 3.34
CA PHE A 175 -3.86 -10.74 2.09
C PHE A 175 -4.46 -9.38 1.72
N ILE A 176 -4.31 -8.97 0.46
CA ILE A 176 -4.92 -7.76 -0.09
C ILE A 176 -5.58 -8.11 -1.42
N ARG A 177 -6.85 -7.76 -1.60
CA ARG A 177 -7.53 -7.78 -2.89
C ARG A 177 -7.83 -6.35 -3.29
N ALA A 178 -7.46 -5.95 -4.50
CA ALA A 178 -7.72 -4.60 -4.99
C ALA A 178 -8.12 -4.59 -6.46
N GLU A 179 -9.10 -3.79 -6.82
CA GLU A 179 -9.61 -3.71 -8.19
C GLU A 179 -9.92 -2.27 -8.57
N THR A 180 -9.62 -1.92 -9.83
CA THR A 180 -10.06 -0.68 -10.47
C THR A 180 -10.91 -1.02 -11.68
N ARG A 181 -12.11 -0.44 -11.78
CA ARG A 181 -13.12 -0.68 -12.83
C ARG A 181 -13.61 0.66 -13.35
N GLY A 182 -13.03 1.14 -14.45
CA GLY A 182 -13.24 2.51 -14.91
C GLY A 182 -12.90 3.52 -13.81
N VAL A 183 -13.85 4.37 -13.40
CA VAL A 183 -13.69 5.36 -12.32
C VAL A 183 -14.04 4.84 -10.92
N PHE A 184 -14.24 3.51 -10.78
CA PHE A 184 -14.57 2.87 -9.51
C PHE A 184 -13.41 2.03 -9.01
N ALA A 185 -13.32 1.83 -7.70
CA ALA A 185 -12.35 0.95 -7.08
C ALA A 185 -12.87 0.27 -5.82
N SER A 186 -12.28 -0.88 -5.52
CA SER A 186 -12.50 -1.65 -4.30
C SER A 186 -11.15 -2.14 -3.78
N VAL A 187 -10.92 -2.01 -2.47
CA VAL A 187 -9.77 -2.58 -1.77
C VAL A 187 -10.26 -3.30 -0.54
N PHE A 188 -9.75 -4.51 -0.32
CA PHE A 188 -9.95 -5.33 0.86
C PHE A 188 -8.62 -5.77 1.44
N THR A 189 -8.51 -5.75 2.76
CA THR A 189 -7.34 -6.23 3.50
C THR A 189 -7.73 -7.24 4.56
N ASP A 190 -6.93 -8.31 4.68
CA ASP A 190 -6.99 -9.29 5.76
C ASP A 190 -5.58 -9.63 6.23
N PHE A 191 -5.17 -9.08 7.38
CA PHE A 191 -3.85 -9.34 7.96
C PHE A 191 -3.87 -10.43 9.05
N GLY A 192 -4.91 -11.27 9.01
CA GLY A 192 -5.08 -12.40 9.90
C GLY A 192 -5.86 -12.08 11.18
N PRO A 193 -6.17 -13.12 11.98
CA PRO A 193 -7.04 -12.99 13.14
C PRO A 193 -6.43 -12.23 14.33
N SER A 194 -5.13 -11.93 14.28
CA SER A 194 -4.43 -11.18 15.33
C SER A 194 -3.24 -10.43 14.73
N PHE A 195 -3.49 -9.20 14.29
CA PHE A 195 -2.49 -8.29 13.75
C PHE A 195 -2.16 -7.19 14.74
N THR A 196 -0.89 -6.99 15.07
CA THR A 196 -0.47 -5.93 16.02
C THR A 196 -0.03 -4.68 15.28
N VAL A 197 -0.69 -3.56 15.57
CA VAL A 197 -0.30 -2.21 15.16
C VAL A 197 0.53 -1.60 16.29
N PHE A 198 1.80 -1.32 16.02
CA PHE A 198 2.75 -0.74 16.99
C PHE A 198 2.65 0.79 17.05
N ASP A 199 2.16 1.41 15.98
CA ASP A 199 2.02 2.85 15.85
C ASP A 199 0.80 3.13 14.98
N THR A 200 -0.24 3.72 15.56
CA THR A 200 -1.54 3.87 14.88
C THR A 200 -1.64 5.07 13.96
N ASP A 201 -0.83 6.10 14.19
CA ASP A 201 -0.99 7.41 13.53
C ASP A 201 0.31 7.91 12.86
N GLY A 202 1.48 7.37 13.23
CA GLY A 202 2.76 7.77 12.66
C GLY A 202 3.47 8.92 13.34
N GLU A 203 2.81 9.62 14.26
CA GLU A 203 3.36 10.77 14.96
C GLU A 203 4.43 10.35 15.97
N GLU A 204 5.50 11.13 16.06
CA GLU A 204 6.56 10.89 17.03
C GLU A 204 6.00 11.05 18.46
N PRO A 205 6.31 10.12 19.39
CA PRO A 205 5.86 10.24 20.76
C PRO A 205 6.29 11.58 21.37
N HIS A 206 5.33 12.36 21.85
CA HIS A 206 5.63 13.61 22.53
C HIS A 206 6.48 13.35 23.78
N SER A 207 7.45 14.22 24.06
CA SER A 207 8.28 14.09 25.26
C SER A 207 8.49 15.46 25.91
N GLY A 208 8.83 15.44 27.20
CA GLY A 208 9.14 16.64 27.97
C GLY A 208 10.08 16.33 29.12
N ILE A 209 10.86 17.33 29.51
CA ILE A 209 11.75 17.24 30.67
C ILE A 209 10.97 17.64 31.91
N VAL A 210 10.95 16.78 32.91
CA VAL A 210 10.23 16.99 34.17
C VAL A 210 10.99 18.00 35.04
N ALA A 211 10.28 19.07 35.42
CA ALA A 211 10.77 20.08 36.36
C ALA A 211 10.34 19.79 37.81
N SER A 212 9.12 19.29 38.01
CA SER A 212 8.63 18.88 39.32
C SER A 212 7.47 17.90 39.23
N VAL A 213 7.33 17.04 40.25
CA VAL A 213 6.14 16.20 40.48
C VAL A 213 5.67 16.38 41.92
N THR A 214 4.38 16.70 42.11
CA THR A 214 3.80 16.81 43.46
C THR A 214 3.41 15.44 44.01
N SER A 215 3.62 15.20 45.30
CA SER A 215 2.99 14.05 45.99
C SER A 215 1.50 14.36 46.24
N GLY A 216 0.61 13.68 45.52
CA GLY A 216 -0.83 13.97 45.55
C GLY A 216 -1.69 12.99 44.75
N ASN A 217 -3.01 13.21 44.81
CA ASN A 217 -4.04 12.47 44.07
C ASN A 217 -5.12 13.44 43.55
N PRO A 218 -5.02 13.91 42.29
CA PRO A 218 -4.00 13.54 41.30
C PRO A 218 -2.64 14.21 41.54
N ALA A 219 -1.58 13.60 41.04
CA ALA A 219 -0.24 14.19 41.04
C ALA A 219 -0.09 15.20 39.89
N LEU A 220 0.35 16.42 40.17
CA LEU A 220 0.68 17.43 39.16
C LEU A 220 2.13 17.27 38.72
N VAL A 221 2.34 17.12 37.42
CA VAL A 221 3.64 17.14 36.75
C VAL A 221 3.81 18.48 36.06
N THR A 222 4.95 19.12 36.26
CA THR A 222 5.35 20.34 35.55
C THR A 222 6.62 20.05 34.77
N CYS A 223 6.68 20.48 33.51
CA CYS A 223 7.83 20.35 32.62
C CYS A 223 8.50 21.70 32.40
N ILE A 224 9.73 21.68 31.87
CA ILE A 224 10.51 22.88 31.57
C ILE A 224 9.78 23.75 30.53
N ASP A 225 9.80 25.08 30.71
CA ASP A 225 9.02 26.06 29.95
C ASP A 225 9.45 26.22 28.48
N ASP A 226 10.64 25.77 28.10
CA ASP A 226 11.22 26.00 26.77
C ASP A 226 10.50 25.24 25.64
N GLU A 227 9.77 24.16 25.95
CA GLU A 227 8.96 23.39 25.00
C GLU A 227 7.53 23.20 25.52
N ARG A 228 6.54 23.56 24.70
CA ARG A 228 5.13 23.33 25.03
C ARG A 228 4.82 21.83 24.95
N LEU A 229 4.28 21.27 26.02
CA LEU A 229 3.76 19.91 26.03
C LEU A 229 2.56 19.80 25.09
N GLN A 230 2.58 18.76 24.27
CA GLN A 230 1.53 18.47 23.29
C GLN A 230 0.63 17.29 23.71
N PHE A 231 0.71 16.86 24.98
CA PHE A 231 -0.16 15.80 25.49
C PHE A 231 -1.64 16.21 25.47
N GLN A 232 -2.49 15.25 25.18
CA GLN A 232 -3.95 15.34 25.21
C GLN A 232 -4.53 14.62 26.42
N ASP A 233 -5.76 14.97 26.81
CA ASP A 233 -6.44 14.28 27.90
C ASP A 233 -6.69 12.81 27.49
N GLY A 234 -6.29 11.87 28.35
CA GLY A 234 -6.38 10.44 28.06
C GLY A 234 -5.10 9.82 27.49
N ASP A 235 -4.11 10.61 27.06
CA ASP A 235 -2.80 10.09 26.63
C ASP A 235 -2.16 9.24 27.74
N LEU A 236 -1.38 8.24 27.34
CA LEU A 236 -0.56 7.48 28.27
C LEU A 236 0.88 7.97 28.22
N VAL A 237 1.54 8.03 29.37
CA VAL A 237 2.94 8.44 29.47
C VAL A 237 3.75 7.47 30.32
N LYS A 238 5.06 7.43 30.06
CA LYS A 238 6.06 6.77 30.90
C LYS A 238 7.10 7.78 31.34
N PHE A 239 7.67 7.53 32.52
CA PHE A 239 8.74 8.33 33.07
C PHE A 239 10.05 7.54 33.04
N THR A 240 11.15 8.26 32.87
CA THR A 240 12.51 7.74 33.01
C THR A 240 13.36 8.77 33.71
N GLU A 241 14.42 8.35 34.40
CA GLU A 241 15.40 9.25 35.05
C GLU A 241 14.84 10.21 36.12
N VAL A 242 13.65 9.94 36.66
CA VAL A 242 13.09 10.68 37.80
C VAL A 242 13.85 10.30 39.07
N VAL A 243 14.36 11.28 39.82
CA VAL A 243 15.09 11.07 41.08
C VAL A 243 14.28 11.57 42.27
N GLY A 244 14.22 10.79 43.34
CA GLY A 244 13.44 11.05 44.56
C GLY A 244 12.02 10.46 44.54
N MET A 245 11.49 10.18 43.36
CA MET A 245 10.20 9.50 43.14
C MET A 245 10.38 8.36 42.12
N GLU A 246 11.33 7.47 42.39
CA GLU A 246 11.80 6.43 41.47
C GLU A 246 10.72 5.42 41.05
N GLU A 247 9.64 5.30 41.84
CA GLU A 247 8.49 4.46 41.52
C GLU A 247 7.90 4.81 40.14
N LEU A 248 7.91 6.09 39.76
CA LEU A 248 7.45 6.55 38.45
C LEU A 248 8.24 5.94 37.28
N ASN A 249 9.54 5.70 37.45
CA ASN A 249 10.40 5.14 36.39
C ASN A 249 10.05 3.69 36.06
N THR A 250 9.45 2.96 37.00
CA THR A 250 9.13 1.54 36.88
C THR A 250 7.63 1.28 36.75
N HIS A 251 6.82 2.34 36.86
CA HIS A 251 5.37 2.23 36.78
C HIS A 251 4.92 1.88 35.36
N LYS A 252 3.78 1.17 35.26
CA LYS A 252 3.07 0.98 33.99
C LYS A 252 2.66 2.34 33.38
N PRO A 253 2.40 2.45 32.07
CA PRO A 253 1.93 3.70 31.47
C PRO A 253 0.80 4.35 32.28
N ILE A 254 0.89 5.66 32.50
CA ILE A 254 -0.02 6.42 33.36
C ILE A 254 -0.83 7.36 32.48
N ARG A 255 -2.13 7.47 32.76
CA ARG A 255 -3.02 8.35 32.00
C ARG A 255 -2.84 9.80 32.40
N VAL A 256 -2.72 10.67 31.39
CA VAL A 256 -2.67 12.12 31.49
C VAL A 256 -4.09 12.67 31.68
N LYS A 257 -4.23 13.63 32.60
CA LYS A 257 -5.45 14.39 32.87
C LYS A 257 -5.16 15.88 32.83
N ASN A 258 -6.15 16.68 32.44
CA ASN A 258 -6.12 18.14 32.51
C ASN A 258 -4.83 18.78 31.94
N PRO A 259 -4.38 18.41 30.73
CA PRO A 259 -3.13 18.93 30.18
C PRO A 259 -3.20 20.44 29.93
N LYS A 260 -2.11 21.12 30.27
CA LYS A 260 -1.84 22.54 30.02
C LYS A 260 -0.50 22.68 29.29
N ALA A 261 -0.13 23.91 28.93
CA ALA A 261 1.06 24.18 28.12
C ALA A 261 2.36 23.57 28.69
N HIS A 262 2.54 23.56 30.02
CA HIS A 262 3.76 23.07 30.67
C HIS A 262 3.48 22.16 31.87
N SER A 263 2.24 21.72 32.04
CA SER A 263 1.86 20.89 33.19
C SER A 263 0.68 20.00 32.88
N PHE A 264 0.58 18.87 33.55
CA PHE A 264 -0.56 17.96 33.46
C PHE A 264 -0.70 17.17 34.75
N GLU A 265 -1.86 16.59 34.96
CA GLU A 265 -2.15 15.73 36.10
C GLU A 265 -1.99 14.25 35.70
N LEU A 266 -1.54 13.42 36.64
CA LEU A 266 -1.52 11.97 36.49
C LEU A 266 -2.77 11.36 37.10
N ASP A 267 -3.39 10.42 36.39
CA ASP A 267 -4.39 9.50 36.94
C ASP A 267 -3.73 8.44 37.83
N LEU A 268 -3.02 8.89 38.86
CA LEU A 268 -2.23 8.09 39.78
C LEU A 268 -2.14 8.79 41.14
N ASP A 269 -2.38 8.03 42.20
CA ASP A 269 -2.12 8.45 43.58
C ASP A 269 -0.62 8.27 43.90
N THR A 270 0.07 9.39 44.13
CA THR A 270 1.52 9.42 44.45
C THR A 270 1.78 9.75 45.92
N THR A 271 0.75 9.77 46.78
CA THR A 271 0.91 10.10 48.21
C THR A 271 1.76 9.09 48.99
N GLY A 272 1.87 7.86 48.47
CA GLY A 272 2.73 6.82 49.03
C GLY A 272 4.12 6.71 48.40
N PHE A 273 4.47 7.57 47.44
CA PHE A 273 5.75 7.53 46.74
C PHE A 273 6.79 8.41 47.45
N GLY A 274 8.07 8.28 47.09
CA GLY A 274 9.12 9.20 47.50
C GLY A 274 8.87 10.65 47.06
N GLU A 275 9.47 11.63 47.76
CA GLU A 275 9.41 13.03 47.34
C GLU A 275 10.33 13.29 46.14
N TYR A 276 9.75 13.83 45.06
CA TYR A 276 10.49 14.25 43.88
C TYR A 276 11.65 15.18 44.26
N SER A 277 12.85 14.90 43.72
CA SER A 277 14.05 15.70 43.93
C SER A 277 14.48 16.46 42.68
N ARG A 278 14.70 15.76 41.56
CA ARG A 278 15.18 16.36 40.30
C ARG A 278 15.08 15.38 39.13
N GLY A 279 15.33 15.92 37.93
CA GLY A 279 15.44 15.13 36.70
C GLY A 279 14.10 14.56 36.25
N GLY A 280 14.17 13.69 35.25
CA GLY A 280 13.00 13.02 34.70
C GLY A 280 12.74 13.43 33.26
N ILE A 281 12.44 12.43 32.43
CA ILE A 281 11.88 12.60 31.10
C ILE A 281 10.54 11.89 31.11
N VAL A 282 9.50 12.60 30.70
CA VAL A 282 8.20 12.02 30.41
C VAL A 282 8.07 11.84 28.90
N THR A 283 7.63 10.66 28.46
CA THR A 283 7.43 10.34 27.04
C THR A 283 6.06 9.72 26.87
N GLN A 284 5.33 10.13 25.83
CA GLN A 284 4.08 9.52 25.41
C GLN A 284 4.32 8.04 25.13
N PHE A 285 3.45 7.21 25.66
CA PHE A 285 3.44 5.79 25.42
C PHE A 285 2.32 5.46 24.42
N LYS A 286 2.71 4.99 23.24
CA LYS A 286 1.76 4.57 22.21
C LYS A 286 1.36 3.12 22.48
N GLU A 287 0.12 2.90 22.86
CA GLU A 287 -0.39 1.55 23.07
C GLU A 287 -0.44 0.79 21.75
N HIS A 288 0.05 -0.45 21.77
CA HIS A 288 -0.10 -1.34 20.64
C HIS A 288 -1.57 -1.76 20.53
N LYS A 289 -2.13 -1.71 19.32
CA LYS A 289 -3.51 -2.12 19.04
C LYS A 289 -3.51 -3.45 18.31
N THR A 290 -4.22 -4.44 18.84
CA THR A 290 -4.44 -5.70 18.12
C THR A 290 -5.75 -5.65 17.34
N LEU A 291 -5.67 -5.90 16.04
CA LEU A 291 -6.81 -5.99 15.13
C LEU A 291 -7.09 -7.46 14.77
N ALA A 292 -8.36 -7.84 14.78
CA ALA A 292 -8.81 -9.17 14.39
C ALA A 292 -9.53 -9.09 13.05
N PHE A 293 -8.82 -9.40 11.96
CA PHE A 293 -9.41 -9.33 10.63
C PHE A 293 -10.31 -10.55 10.37
N LYS A 294 -11.53 -10.28 9.87
CA LYS A 294 -12.41 -11.28 9.24
C LYS A 294 -11.80 -11.79 7.93
N SER A 295 -12.11 -13.04 7.57
CA SER A 295 -11.77 -13.55 6.24
C SER A 295 -12.54 -12.82 5.15
N LEU A 296 -12.10 -12.91 3.89
CA LEU A 296 -12.83 -12.35 2.75
C LEU A 296 -14.25 -12.92 2.67
N ALA A 297 -14.42 -14.22 2.91
CA ALA A 297 -15.74 -14.86 2.88
C ALA A 297 -16.67 -14.30 3.96
N GLU A 298 -16.18 -14.12 5.19
CA GLU A 298 -16.94 -13.52 6.29
C GLU A 298 -17.23 -12.03 6.06
N ALA A 299 -16.25 -11.29 5.55
CA ALA A 299 -16.33 -9.86 5.33
C ALA A 299 -17.22 -9.47 4.14
N ILE A 300 -17.54 -10.41 3.24
CA ILE A 300 -18.55 -10.18 2.20
C ILE A 300 -19.96 -10.16 2.80
N GLU A 301 -20.26 -11.13 3.66
CA GLU A 301 -21.57 -11.24 4.33
C GLU A 301 -21.73 -10.21 5.45
N SER A 302 -20.63 -9.86 6.12
CA SER A 302 -20.60 -8.93 7.24
C SER A 302 -19.41 -7.97 7.12
N PRO A 303 -19.51 -6.93 6.26
CA PRO A 303 -18.38 -6.05 5.92
C PRO A 303 -17.88 -5.18 7.07
N GLY A 304 -18.67 -5.05 8.15
CA GLY A 304 -18.31 -4.16 9.26
C GLY A 304 -18.38 -2.70 8.84
N GLU A 305 -17.43 -1.89 9.32
CA GLU A 305 -17.32 -0.49 8.93
C GLU A 305 -16.55 -0.36 7.62
N PHE A 306 -17.06 0.50 6.74
CA PHE A 306 -16.36 0.89 5.52
C PHE A 306 -15.47 2.10 5.80
N LEU A 307 -14.30 2.15 5.18
CA LEU A 307 -13.54 3.39 5.13
C LEU A 307 -14.29 4.42 4.28
N LEU A 308 -14.74 5.49 4.92
CA LEU A 308 -15.37 6.62 4.24
C LEU A 308 -14.28 7.55 3.67
N SER A 309 -14.21 7.66 2.35
CA SER A 309 -13.32 8.60 1.65
C SER A 309 -13.99 9.93 1.31
N ASP A 310 -15.31 9.94 1.17
CA ASP A 310 -16.11 11.10 0.81
C ASP A 310 -17.35 11.17 1.71
N PHE A 311 -17.36 12.12 2.64
CA PHE A 311 -18.47 12.34 3.58
C PHE A 311 -19.73 12.88 2.89
N SER A 312 -19.66 13.30 1.63
CA SER A 312 -20.84 13.64 0.83
C SER A 312 -21.52 12.41 0.19
N LYS A 313 -20.85 11.24 0.22
CA LYS A 313 -21.30 9.98 -0.40
C LYS A 313 -21.36 8.83 0.63
N MET A 314 -21.88 9.08 1.83
CA MET A 314 -21.87 8.09 2.92
C MET A 314 -22.66 6.79 2.62
N ASP A 315 -23.64 6.86 1.72
CA ASP A 315 -24.45 5.75 1.22
C ASP A 315 -23.75 4.94 0.10
N ARG A 316 -22.65 5.46 -0.45
CA ARG A 316 -21.96 4.88 -1.59
C ARG A 316 -21.19 3.58 -1.26
N PRO A 317 -20.41 3.48 -0.18
CA PRO A 317 -19.68 2.25 0.12
C PRO A 317 -20.54 0.99 0.20
N PRO A 318 -21.69 0.97 0.90
CA PRO A 318 -22.53 -0.24 0.92
C PRO A 318 -23.15 -0.54 -0.45
N LEU A 319 -23.50 0.48 -1.26
CA LEU A 319 -23.95 0.27 -2.65
C LEU A 319 -22.86 -0.38 -3.50
N LEU A 320 -21.63 0.13 -3.41
CA LEU A 320 -20.49 -0.40 -4.17
C LEU A 320 -20.09 -1.80 -3.69
N HIS A 321 -20.27 -2.11 -2.41
CA HIS A 321 -20.09 -3.46 -1.88
C HIS A 321 -20.97 -4.48 -2.59
N LEU A 322 -22.26 -4.17 -2.80
CA LEU A 322 -23.16 -5.01 -3.60
C LEU A 322 -22.79 -4.97 -5.09
N ALA A 323 -22.39 -3.81 -5.60
CA ALA A 323 -22.10 -3.62 -7.02
C ALA A 323 -20.88 -4.42 -7.50
N PHE A 324 -19.81 -4.48 -6.71
CA PHE A 324 -18.63 -5.30 -7.01
C PHE A 324 -18.93 -6.79 -6.91
N GLN A 325 -19.76 -7.23 -5.96
CA GLN A 325 -20.24 -8.62 -5.92
C GLN A 325 -21.10 -8.97 -7.14
N ALA A 326 -21.95 -8.05 -7.58
CA ALA A 326 -22.74 -8.22 -8.79
C ALA A 326 -21.85 -8.27 -10.05
N LEU A 327 -20.74 -7.52 -10.10
CA LEU A 327 -19.75 -7.63 -11.17
C LEU A 327 -19.06 -9.00 -11.16
N ASP A 328 -18.69 -9.50 -10.00
CA ASP A 328 -18.13 -10.85 -9.84
C ASP A 328 -19.11 -11.92 -10.34
N ALA A 329 -20.39 -11.82 -9.97
CA ALA A 329 -21.44 -12.71 -10.44
C ALA A 329 -21.67 -12.61 -11.96
N PHE A 330 -21.73 -11.38 -12.49
CA PHE A 330 -21.86 -11.14 -13.93
C PHE A 330 -20.72 -11.81 -14.71
N GLN A 331 -19.48 -11.65 -14.23
CA GLN A 331 -18.30 -12.22 -14.87
C GLN A 331 -18.29 -13.75 -14.78
N ALA A 332 -18.69 -14.33 -13.64
CA ALA A 332 -18.79 -15.78 -13.49
C ALA A 332 -19.82 -16.40 -14.45
N GLU A 333 -20.96 -15.73 -14.66
CA GLU A 333 -22.03 -16.21 -15.54
C GLU A 333 -21.74 -16.02 -17.04
N SER A 334 -21.08 -14.92 -17.41
CA SER A 334 -20.89 -14.54 -18.82
C SER A 334 -19.49 -14.76 -19.36
N GLY A 335 -18.51 -15.01 -18.50
CA GLY A 335 -17.10 -15.09 -18.86
C GLY A 335 -16.43 -13.74 -19.16
N ALA A 336 -17.15 -12.62 -19.05
CA ALA A 336 -16.64 -11.28 -19.35
C ALA A 336 -17.26 -10.22 -18.42
N LEU A 337 -16.66 -9.03 -18.39
CA LEU A 337 -17.27 -7.87 -17.75
C LEU A 337 -18.36 -7.25 -18.65
N PRO A 338 -19.26 -6.42 -18.10
CA PRO A 338 -20.21 -5.65 -18.91
C PRO A 338 -19.54 -4.88 -20.04
N ARG A 339 -20.18 -4.89 -21.22
CA ARG A 339 -19.69 -4.16 -22.39
C ARG A 339 -19.88 -2.64 -22.19
N PRO A 340 -18.93 -1.81 -22.63
CA PRO A 340 -19.02 -0.37 -22.49
C PRO A 340 -20.30 0.22 -23.11
N GLY A 341 -20.98 1.11 -22.39
CA GLY A 341 -22.20 1.77 -22.85
C GLY A 341 -23.43 0.86 -23.03
N ASN A 342 -23.32 -0.46 -22.82
CA ASN A 342 -24.39 -1.37 -23.20
C ASN A 342 -25.54 -1.37 -22.19
N ALA A 343 -26.73 -0.93 -22.64
CA ALA A 343 -27.91 -0.81 -21.79
C ALA A 343 -28.41 -2.17 -21.25
N GLY A 344 -28.27 -3.24 -22.03
CA GLY A 344 -28.69 -4.59 -21.62
C GLY A 344 -27.81 -5.15 -20.50
N ASP A 345 -26.49 -5.06 -20.67
CA ASP A 345 -25.53 -5.48 -19.64
C ASP A 345 -25.67 -4.63 -18.37
N ALA A 346 -25.91 -3.33 -18.51
CA ALA A 346 -26.19 -2.42 -17.39
C ALA A 346 -27.48 -2.79 -16.64
N ALA A 347 -28.57 -3.08 -17.35
CA ALA A 347 -29.81 -3.52 -16.73
C ALA A 347 -29.63 -4.86 -15.99
N ARG A 348 -28.83 -5.77 -16.55
CA ARG A 348 -28.49 -7.04 -15.91
C ARG A 348 -27.67 -6.85 -14.64
N LEU A 349 -26.68 -5.95 -14.63
CA LEU A 349 -25.91 -5.64 -13.42
C LEU A 349 -26.83 -5.07 -12.32
N VAL A 350 -27.73 -4.15 -12.66
CA VAL A 350 -28.72 -3.61 -11.71
C VAL A 350 -29.59 -4.73 -11.14
N ALA A 351 -30.08 -5.64 -11.98
CA ALA A 351 -30.90 -6.77 -11.52
C ALA A 351 -30.14 -7.71 -10.58
N LEU A 352 -28.84 -7.95 -10.82
CA LEU A 352 -27.98 -8.73 -9.92
C LEU A 352 -27.83 -8.03 -8.56
N VAL A 353 -27.60 -6.71 -8.54
CA VAL A 353 -27.55 -5.93 -7.29
C VAL A 353 -28.88 -5.97 -6.54
N GLU A 354 -30.01 -5.81 -7.25
CA GLU A 354 -31.34 -5.91 -6.66
C GLU A 354 -31.59 -7.30 -6.04
N GLY A 355 -31.12 -8.36 -6.70
CA GLY A 355 -31.17 -9.74 -6.18
C GLY A 355 -30.34 -9.93 -4.92
N LEU A 356 -29.09 -9.46 -4.91
CA LEU A 356 -28.22 -9.51 -3.73
C LEU A 356 -28.81 -8.71 -2.55
N ASN A 357 -29.32 -7.51 -2.83
CA ASN A 357 -29.95 -6.66 -1.83
C ASN A 357 -31.23 -7.30 -1.25
N ALA A 358 -32.03 -7.99 -2.07
CA ALA A 358 -33.23 -8.69 -1.61
C ALA A 358 -32.89 -9.90 -0.72
N ALA A 359 -31.78 -10.59 -1.00
CA ALA A 359 -31.28 -11.71 -0.21
C ALA A 359 -30.67 -11.29 1.13
N ALA A 360 -30.21 -10.04 1.26
CA ALA A 360 -29.62 -9.52 2.49
C ALA A 360 -30.63 -9.45 3.66
N PRO A 361 -30.15 -9.53 4.92
CA PRO A 361 -30.95 -9.27 6.12
C PRO A 361 -31.70 -7.94 6.03
N GLN A 362 -32.91 -7.87 6.57
CA GLN A 362 -33.81 -6.73 6.38
C GLN A 362 -33.18 -5.39 6.79
N GLU A 363 -32.38 -5.39 7.85
CA GLU A 363 -31.64 -4.26 8.40
C GLU A 363 -30.44 -3.82 7.56
N ALA A 364 -29.94 -4.68 6.68
CA ALA A 364 -28.81 -4.41 5.78
C ALA A 364 -29.27 -4.03 4.36
N ARG A 365 -30.57 -4.09 4.07
CA ARG A 365 -31.10 -3.76 2.75
C ARG A 365 -30.99 -2.27 2.48
N LEU A 366 -30.48 -1.95 1.30
CA LEU A 366 -30.36 -0.58 0.81
C LEU A 366 -31.64 -0.15 0.09
N GLU A 367 -31.99 1.11 0.23
CA GLU A 367 -32.94 1.75 -0.67
C GLU A 367 -32.24 2.03 -2.01
N LEU A 368 -32.69 1.36 -3.06
CA LEU A 368 -32.17 1.55 -4.41
C LEU A 368 -33.07 2.53 -5.14
N ASP A 369 -32.79 3.82 -4.99
CA ASP A 369 -33.46 4.88 -5.72
C ASP A 369 -32.90 5.04 -7.16
N ASP A 370 -33.38 6.03 -7.89
CA ASP A 370 -32.91 6.28 -9.27
C ASP A 370 -31.45 6.77 -9.32
N ALA A 371 -30.97 7.46 -8.28
CA ALA A 371 -29.59 7.91 -8.19
C ALA A 371 -28.64 6.73 -8.00
N ALA A 372 -28.96 5.81 -7.08
CA ALA A 372 -28.24 4.56 -6.86
C ALA A 372 -28.20 3.71 -8.14
N ARG A 373 -29.36 3.51 -8.80
CA ARG A 373 -29.40 2.81 -10.10
C ARG A 373 -28.59 3.52 -11.18
N GLY A 374 -28.56 4.86 -11.17
CA GLY A 374 -27.71 5.66 -12.05
C GLY A 374 -26.23 5.35 -11.88
N VAL A 375 -25.75 5.24 -10.64
CA VAL A 375 -24.37 4.86 -10.32
C VAL A 375 -24.06 3.43 -10.78
N LEU A 376 -24.97 2.48 -10.56
CA LEU A 376 -24.80 1.10 -11.02
C LEU A 376 -24.69 1.00 -12.56
N ARG A 377 -25.50 1.78 -13.30
CA ARG A 377 -25.40 1.85 -14.77
C ARG A 377 -24.07 2.46 -15.22
N LYS A 378 -23.56 3.47 -14.52
CA LYS A 378 -22.24 4.07 -14.79
C LYS A 378 -21.11 3.07 -14.52
N LEU A 379 -21.20 2.29 -13.44
CA LEU A 379 -20.27 1.19 -13.16
C LEU A 379 -20.28 0.17 -14.29
N ALA A 380 -21.46 -0.33 -14.69
CA ALA A 380 -21.56 -1.28 -15.80
C ALA A 380 -20.94 -0.73 -17.08
N SER A 381 -21.23 0.54 -17.42
CA SER A 381 -20.70 1.18 -18.63
C SER A 381 -19.17 1.30 -18.63
N GLY A 382 -18.53 1.50 -17.48
CA GLY A 382 -17.08 1.65 -17.37
C GLY A 382 -16.33 0.41 -16.90
N ALA A 383 -17.01 -0.70 -16.60
CA ALA A 383 -16.46 -1.81 -15.82
C ALA A 383 -15.24 -2.48 -16.47
N SER A 384 -15.25 -2.62 -17.79
CA SER A 384 -14.14 -3.17 -18.56
C SER A 384 -13.04 -2.16 -18.88
N GLY A 385 -13.26 -0.87 -18.56
CA GLY A 385 -12.27 0.18 -18.76
C GLY A 385 -11.16 0.14 -17.71
N GLU A 386 -9.95 0.47 -18.13
CA GLU A 386 -8.78 0.54 -17.28
C GLU A 386 -8.12 1.91 -17.44
N LEU A 387 -7.96 2.62 -16.32
CA LEU A 387 -7.49 4.00 -16.28
C LEU A 387 -6.20 4.08 -15.47
N ASN A 388 -5.12 4.59 -16.08
CA ASN A 388 -3.86 4.77 -15.35
C ASN A 388 -4.01 5.67 -14.11
N PRO A 389 -4.75 6.79 -14.12
CA PRO A 389 -4.92 7.59 -12.90
C PRO A 389 -5.55 6.84 -11.72
N MET A 390 -6.53 5.97 -12.00
CA MET A 390 -7.14 5.12 -10.97
C MET A 390 -6.15 4.07 -10.47
N ALA A 391 -5.43 3.42 -11.40
CA ALA A 391 -4.37 2.49 -11.05
C ALA A 391 -3.26 3.15 -10.22
N ALA A 392 -2.87 4.39 -10.52
CA ALA A 392 -1.85 5.13 -9.80
C ALA A 392 -2.29 5.46 -8.37
N MET A 393 -3.52 5.96 -8.20
CA MET A 393 -4.09 6.26 -6.88
C MET A 393 -4.17 5.00 -6.02
N PHE A 394 -4.79 3.94 -6.55
CA PHE A 394 -5.00 2.70 -5.79
C PHE A 394 -3.74 1.85 -5.65
N GLY A 395 -2.81 1.92 -6.60
CA GLY A 395 -1.51 1.25 -6.50
C GLY A 395 -0.63 1.90 -5.43
N GLY A 396 -0.72 3.23 -5.25
CA GLY A 396 -0.12 3.92 -4.11
C GLY A 396 -0.75 3.53 -2.77
N PHE A 397 -2.08 3.53 -2.71
CA PHE A 397 -2.82 3.12 -1.51
C PHE A 397 -2.52 1.67 -1.09
N VAL A 398 -2.61 0.73 -2.03
CA VAL A 398 -2.35 -0.69 -1.79
C VAL A 398 -0.88 -0.94 -1.50
N GLY A 399 0.04 -0.24 -2.18
CA GLY A 399 1.47 -0.29 -1.85
C GLY A 399 1.73 0.12 -0.40
N GLN A 400 1.01 1.14 0.11
CA GLN A 400 1.07 1.51 1.51
C GLN A 400 0.49 0.41 2.42
N GLU A 401 -0.63 -0.23 2.07
CA GLU A 401 -1.18 -1.33 2.85
C GLU A 401 -0.21 -2.54 2.94
N VAL A 402 0.55 -2.83 1.87
CA VAL A 402 1.64 -3.83 1.92
C VAL A 402 2.69 -3.44 2.96
N VAL A 403 3.09 -2.16 2.98
CA VAL A 403 4.08 -1.64 3.93
C VAL A 403 3.57 -1.71 5.37
N LYS A 404 2.28 -1.42 5.61
CA LYS A 404 1.64 -1.57 6.91
C LYS A 404 1.63 -3.04 7.35
N ALA A 405 1.26 -3.96 6.45
CA ALA A 405 1.20 -5.38 6.73
C ALA A 405 2.53 -5.97 7.22
N VAL A 406 3.65 -5.56 6.61
CA VAL A 406 4.98 -6.10 6.97
C VAL A 406 5.60 -5.42 8.20
N SER A 407 5.19 -4.19 8.52
CA SER A 407 5.81 -3.41 9.61
C SER A 407 5.00 -3.35 10.90
N GLY A 408 3.68 -3.41 10.81
CA GLY A 408 2.77 -3.03 11.90
C GLY A 408 2.80 -1.54 12.23
N LYS A 409 3.37 -0.69 11.36
CA LYS A 409 3.32 0.78 11.48
C LYS A 409 2.15 1.33 10.67
N PHE A 410 1.48 2.34 11.24
CA PHE A 410 0.21 2.94 10.82
C PHE A 410 -0.99 2.00 10.95
N THR A 411 -2.16 2.60 11.18
CA THR A 411 -3.43 1.87 11.16
C THR A 411 -3.71 1.36 9.73
N PRO A 412 -3.88 0.04 9.54
CA PRO A 412 -4.24 -0.53 8.25
C PRO A 412 -5.70 -0.24 7.88
N LEU A 413 -6.04 -0.42 6.61
CA LEU A 413 -7.43 -0.53 6.21
C LEU A 413 -8.10 -1.66 7.02
N PHE A 414 -9.31 -1.41 7.53
CA PHE A 414 -10.05 -2.37 8.34
C PHE A 414 -11.56 -2.25 8.05
N GLN A 415 -12.11 -2.90 7.03
CA GLN A 415 -11.43 -3.80 6.08
C GLN A 415 -11.72 -3.50 4.61
N TRP A 416 -12.77 -2.74 4.33
CA TRP A 416 -13.22 -2.42 2.98
C TRP A 416 -13.06 -0.94 2.68
N PHE A 417 -12.48 -0.64 1.52
CA PHE A 417 -12.44 0.69 0.96
C PHE A 417 -13.04 0.67 -0.44
N PHE A 418 -14.16 1.36 -0.61
CA PHE A 418 -14.79 1.59 -1.91
C PHE A 418 -14.64 3.06 -2.28
N PHE A 419 -14.44 3.29 -3.58
CA PHE A 419 -14.28 4.63 -4.11
C PHE A 419 -14.90 4.73 -5.50
N ASP A 420 -15.39 5.92 -5.81
CA ASP A 420 -15.72 6.32 -7.16
C ASP A 420 -15.34 7.77 -7.42
N SER A 421 -15.10 8.06 -8.69
CA SER A 421 -15.09 9.42 -9.21
C SER A 421 -16.11 9.54 -10.33
N VAL A 422 -17.40 9.28 -10.03
CA VAL A 422 -18.48 9.39 -11.03
C VAL A 422 -18.62 10.80 -11.62
N GLU A 423 -18.10 11.81 -10.92
CA GLU A 423 -18.03 13.20 -11.37
C GLU A 423 -17.07 13.39 -12.55
N SER A 424 -16.14 12.44 -12.75
CA SER A 424 -15.25 12.43 -13.92
C SER A 424 -15.93 11.89 -15.18
N LEU A 425 -17.13 11.30 -15.05
CA LEU A 425 -17.89 10.79 -16.19
C LEU A 425 -18.82 11.86 -16.77
N PRO A 426 -19.21 11.73 -18.05
CA PRO A 426 -20.34 12.49 -18.59
C PRO A 426 -21.60 12.31 -17.73
N GLU A 427 -22.44 13.36 -17.67
CA GLU A 427 -23.69 13.31 -16.90
C GLU A 427 -24.61 12.18 -17.39
N GLU A 428 -24.75 12.08 -18.71
CA GLU A 428 -25.50 11.04 -19.41
C GLU A 428 -24.57 10.02 -20.07
N LEU A 429 -25.06 8.79 -20.28
CA LEU A 429 -24.31 7.78 -21.03
C LEU A 429 -24.11 8.24 -22.48
N LEU A 430 -22.92 8.00 -23.01
CA LEU A 430 -22.60 8.31 -24.39
C LEU A 430 -23.26 7.27 -25.34
N PRO A 431 -23.43 7.60 -26.63
CA PRO A 431 -23.80 6.60 -27.63
C PRO A 431 -22.79 5.45 -27.65
N GLU A 432 -23.23 4.19 -27.83
CA GLU A 432 -22.34 3.00 -27.82
C GLU A 432 -21.11 3.16 -28.72
N ALA A 433 -21.29 3.75 -29.90
CA ALA A 433 -20.21 3.99 -30.84
C ALA A 433 -19.06 4.84 -30.26
N GLU A 434 -19.30 5.72 -29.28
CA GLU A 434 -18.23 6.53 -28.66
C GLU A 434 -17.26 5.70 -27.83
N TYR A 435 -17.68 4.53 -27.32
CA TYR A 435 -16.86 3.67 -26.48
C TYR A 435 -15.95 2.71 -27.24
N GLU A 436 -16.01 2.72 -28.58
CA GLU A 436 -15.23 1.80 -29.42
C GLU A 436 -13.93 2.45 -29.93
N ALA A 437 -12.78 1.84 -29.60
CA ALA A 437 -11.48 2.19 -30.19
C ALA A 437 -10.61 0.95 -30.43
N PRO A 438 -11.07 0.02 -31.29
CA PRO A 438 -10.41 -1.28 -31.47
C PRO A 438 -8.97 -1.11 -31.95
N GLY A 439 -8.05 -1.79 -31.27
CA GLY A 439 -6.62 -1.78 -31.62
C GLY A 439 -5.88 -0.49 -31.25
N SER A 440 -6.54 0.44 -30.57
CA SER A 440 -5.88 1.59 -29.95
C SER A 440 -5.28 1.19 -28.60
N ARG A 441 -4.11 1.74 -28.25
CA ARG A 441 -3.60 1.63 -26.87
C ARG A 441 -4.57 2.24 -25.85
N TYR A 442 -5.35 3.25 -26.26
CA TYR A 442 -6.28 3.95 -25.40
C TYR A 442 -7.66 3.28 -25.29
N GLU A 443 -7.82 2.05 -25.79
CA GLU A 443 -9.11 1.33 -25.77
C GLU A 443 -9.73 1.28 -24.36
N GLY A 444 -8.92 0.99 -23.33
CA GLY A 444 -9.39 0.96 -21.94
C GLY A 444 -9.88 2.32 -21.41
N GLN A 445 -9.30 3.42 -21.88
CA GLN A 445 -9.70 4.78 -21.50
C GLN A 445 -10.93 5.25 -22.30
N VAL A 446 -10.98 4.92 -23.60
CA VAL A 446 -12.14 5.21 -24.48
C VAL A 446 -13.38 4.46 -24.00
N ALA A 447 -13.23 3.23 -23.49
CA ALA A 447 -14.32 2.47 -22.88
C ALA A 447 -14.97 3.18 -21.68
N VAL A 448 -14.34 4.22 -21.11
CA VAL A 448 -14.90 5.00 -19.99
C VAL A 448 -15.36 6.39 -20.44
N PHE A 449 -14.48 7.13 -21.13
CA PHE A 449 -14.71 8.55 -21.43
C PHE A 449 -15.18 8.82 -22.87
N GLY A 450 -15.08 7.83 -23.75
CA GLY A 450 -15.39 7.97 -25.17
C GLY A 450 -14.26 8.57 -26.01
N ARG A 451 -14.34 8.37 -27.33
CA ARG A 451 -13.35 8.85 -28.31
C ARG A 451 -13.24 10.37 -28.34
N ALA A 452 -14.36 11.09 -28.19
CA ALA A 452 -14.35 12.54 -28.19
C ALA A 452 -13.44 13.11 -27.08
N VAL A 453 -13.47 12.52 -25.88
CA VAL A 453 -12.59 12.92 -24.78
C VAL A 453 -11.14 12.55 -25.09
N GLN A 454 -10.88 11.36 -25.65
CA GLN A 454 -9.53 10.96 -26.06
C GLN A 454 -8.89 11.95 -27.07
N GLN A 455 -9.67 12.40 -28.05
CA GLN A 455 -9.21 13.40 -29.03
C GLN A 455 -8.92 14.75 -28.37
N ARG A 456 -9.76 15.16 -27.41
CA ARG A 456 -9.51 16.39 -26.64
C ARG A 456 -8.22 16.31 -25.84
N LEU A 457 -7.96 15.19 -25.16
CA LEU A 457 -6.72 14.95 -24.42
C LEU A 457 -5.49 15.03 -25.34
N ALA A 458 -5.56 14.41 -26.52
CA ALA A 458 -4.48 14.43 -27.51
C ALA A 458 -4.11 15.86 -27.97
N GLY A 459 -5.11 16.75 -28.08
CA GLY A 459 -4.95 18.15 -28.47
C GLY A 459 -4.59 19.12 -27.34
N LEU A 460 -4.43 18.67 -26.10
CA LEU A 460 -4.15 19.57 -24.97
C LEU A 460 -2.78 20.22 -25.07
N LYS A 461 -2.72 21.47 -24.60
CA LYS A 461 -1.47 22.18 -24.33
C LYS A 461 -1.30 22.31 -22.82
N VAL A 462 -0.28 21.66 -22.27
CA VAL A 462 -0.07 21.53 -20.82
C VAL A 462 1.27 22.10 -20.45
N PHE A 463 1.32 22.90 -19.37
CA PHE A 463 2.56 23.37 -18.77
C PHE A 463 2.69 22.77 -17.36
N LEU A 464 3.64 21.85 -17.19
CA LEU A 464 3.93 21.18 -15.93
C LEU A 464 5.12 21.87 -15.25
N VAL A 465 4.86 22.43 -14.07
CA VAL A 465 5.88 23.09 -13.23
C VAL A 465 6.33 22.11 -12.14
N GLY A 466 7.57 21.64 -12.25
CA GLY A 466 8.18 20.64 -11.39
C GLY A 466 8.19 19.24 -12.00
N ALA A 467 9.37 18.63 -12.03
CA ALA A 467 9.66 17.25 -12.43
C ALA A 467 10.16 16.39 -11.24
N GLY A 468 9.81 16.80 -10.02
CA GLY A 468 10.02 16.02 -8.79
C GLY A 468 9.09 14.81 -8.66
N ALA A 469 8.77 14.39 -7.41
CA ALA A 469 7.98 13.18 -7.15
C ALA A 469 6.59 13.21 -7.82
N LEU A 470 5.82 14.28 -7.57
CA LEU A 470 4.52 14.48 -8.22
C LEU A 470 4.66 14.70 -9.73
N GLY A 471 5.69 15.42 -10.18
CA GLY A 471 5.93 15.65 -11.60
C GLY A 471 6.16 14.35 -12.38
N CYS A 472 6.92 13.42 -11.83
CA CYS A 472 7.12 12.08 -12.39
C CYS A 472 5.81 11.30 -12.53
N GLU A 473 4.97 11.31 -11.49
CA GLU A 473 3.66 10.64 -11.51
C GLU A 473 2.68 11.29 -12.50
N PHE A 474 2.64 12.63 -12.56
CA PHE A 474 1.82 13.34 -13.54
C PHE A 474 2.27 13.08 -14.98
N LEU A 475 3.58 13.08 -15.26
CA LEU A 475 4.09 12.78 -16.61
C LEU A 475 3.74 11.36 -17.06
N LYS A 476 3.86 10.38 -16.16
CA LYS A 476 3.40 9.02 -16.41
C LYS A 476 1.91 8.99 -16.74
N ASN A 477 1.08 9.63 -15.91
CA ASN A 477 -0.37 9.71 -16.15
C ASN A 477 -0.67 10.38 -17.49
N PHE A 478 -0.05 11.51 -17.81
CA PHE A 478 -0.23 12.22 -19.08
C PHE A 478 0.19 11.37 -20.28
N ALA A 479 1.30 10.66 -20.20
CA ALA A 479 1.75 9.73 -21.24
C ALA A 479 0.73 8.60 -21.44
N MET A 480 0.25 7.98 -20.36
CA MET A 480 -0.74 6.89 -20.44
C MET A 480 -2.11 7.36 -20.96
N MET A 481 -2.57 8.53 -20.51
CA MET A 481 -3.83 9.13 -20.95
C MET A 481 -3.79 9.66 -22.40
N GLY A 482 -2.62 9.71 -23.04
CA GLY A 482 -2.47 10.22 -24.40
C GLY A 482 -2.55 11.74 -24.51
N VAL A 483 -2.20 12.46 -23.44
CA VAL A 483 -2.18 13.93 -23.42
C VAL A 483 -1.11 14.44 -24.39
N ALA A 484 -1.43 15.50 -25.15
CA ALA A 484 -0.50 16.15 -26.07
C ALA A 484 0.12 15.21 -27.13
N THR A 485 -0.64 14.23 -27.62
CA THR A 485 -0.16 13.27 -28.61
C THR A 485 -0.48 13.68 -30.06
N GLU A 486 -1.51 14.50 -30.28
CA GLU A 486 -1.94 14.94 -31.60
C GLU A 486 -2.40 16.40 -31.59
N GLY A 487 -1.62 17.30 -32.20
CA GLY A 487 -1.94 18.73 -32.24
C GLY A 487 -1.72 19.49 -30.92
N GLY A 488 -1.52 18.77 -29.81
CA GLY A 488 -1.16 19.31 -28.51
C GLY A 488 0.35 19.47 -28.27
N GLU A 489 0.70 19.93 -27.08
CA GLU A 489 2.08 20.14 -26.63
C GLU A 489 2.17 20.13 -25.09
N LEU A 490 3.09 19.36 -24.52
CA LEU A 490 3.39 19.36 -23.10
C LEU A 490 4.74 20.05 -22.89
N THR A 491 4.80 21.07 -22.05
CA THR A 491 6.06 21.68 -21.62
C THR A 491 6.28 21.36 -20.14
N VAL A 492 7.41 20.74 -19.80
CA VAL A 492 7.81 20.48 -18.42
C VAL A 492 8.99 21.37 -18.04
N THR A 493 8.95 21.97 -16.85
CA THR A 493 10.06 22.76 -16.34
C THR A 493 10.45 22.36 -14.92
N ASP A 494 11.75 22.29 -14.67
CA ASP A 494 12.37 22.05 -13.37
C ASP A 494 13.82 22.53 -13.50
N ASP A 495 14.29 23.34 -12.55
CA ASP A 495 15.64 23.91 -12.51
C ASP A 495 16.62 23.05 -11.71
N ASP A 496 16.14 21.98 -11.07
CA ASP A 496 16.95 21.11 -10.22
C ASP A 496 17.53 19.90 -10.99
N THR A 497 18.56 19.30 -10.40
CA THR A 497 19.24 18.12 -10.90
C THR A 497 18.86 16.88 -10.10
N ILE A 498 19.07 15.69 -10.67
CA ILE A 498 18.70 14.43 -10.04
C ILE A 498 19.72 14.07 -8.97
N GLU A 499 19.25 13.83 -7.75
CA GLU A 499 20.06 13.33 -6.63
C GLU A 499 19.73 11.87 -6.28
N LYS A 500 20.65 11.17 -5.59
CA LYS A 500 20.42 9.79 -5.11
C LYS A 500 19.16 9.67 -4.25
N SER A 501 18.94 10.63 -3.35
CA SER A 501 17.77 10.67 -2.46
C SER A 501 16.44 10.78 -3.21
N ASN A 502 16.46 11.16 -4.49
CA ASN A 502 15.26 11.35 -5.30
C ASN A 502 14.70 10.02 -5.83
N LEU A 503 15.59 9.05 -6.08
CA LEU A 503 15.27 7.79 -6.76
C LEU A 503 14.27 6.92 -5.99
N SER A 504 14.14 7.12 -4.68
CA SER A 504 13.16 6.42 -3.84
C SER A 504 11.68 6.77 -4.14
N ARG A 505 11.43 7.85 -4.90
CA ARG A 505 10.08 8.37 -5.17
C ARG A 505 9.91 9.07 -6.52
N GLN A 506 10.98 9.25 -7.29
CA GLN A 506 10.99 9.84 -8.62
C GLN A 506 11.32 8.76 -9.64
N PHE A 507 10.37 7.85 -9.85
CA PHE A 507 10.60 6.57 -10.51
C PHE A 507 10.94 6.67 -12.01
N LEU A 508 10.79 7.83 -12.64
CA LEU A 508 11.28 8.07 -14.00
C LEU A 508 12.82 8.17 -14.06
N PHE A 509 13.48 8.34 -12.92
CA PHE A 509 14.92 8.46 -12.79
C PHE A 509 15.57 7.13 -12.41
N ARG A 510 16.87 7.04 -12.64
CA ARG A 510 17.70 5.86 -12.42
C ARG A 510 19.05 6.31 -11.87
N ASN A 511 19.82 5.39 -11.30
CA ASN A 511 21.13 5.70 -10.72
C ASN A 511 22.08 6.39 -11.73
N TRP A 512 22.04 6.01 -13.00
CA TRP A 512 22.88 6.62 -14.04
C TRP A 512 22.41 8.01 -14.51
N HIS A 513 21.26 8.50 -14.03
CA HIS A 513 20.78 9.85 -14.31
C HIS A 513 21.20 10.87 -13.23
N ILE A 514 21.88 10.47 -12.16
CA ILE A 514 22.32 11.39 -11.10
C ILE A 514 23.19 12.52 -11.67
N GLY A 515 22.87 13.76 -11.31
CA GLY A 515 23.52 14.98 -11.82
C GLY A 515 22.92 15.53 -13.13
N SER A 516 22.06 14.78 -13.81
CA SER A 516 21.34 15.26 -15.00
C SER A 516 20.14 16.14 -14.61
N SER A 517 19.69 16.97 -15.55
CA SER A 517 18.48 17.80 -15.39
C SER A 517 17.23 16.94 -15.22
N LYS A 518 16.41 17.26 -14.21
CA LYS A 518 15.15 16.55 -13.95
C LYS A 518 14.17 16.69 -15.11
N SER A 519 13.97 17.90 -15.60
CA SER A 519 13.00 18.18 -16.66
C SER A 519 13.36 17.46 -17.97
N THR A 520 14.63 17.45 -18.35
CA THR A 520 15.12 16.74 -19.54
C THR A 520 14.92 15.22 -19.42
N VAL A 521 15.43 14.61 -18.35
CA VAL A 521 15.33 13.15 -18.18
C VAL A 521 13.88 12.70 -18.01
N ALA A 522 13.05 13.48 -17.32
CA ALA A 522 11.63 13.16 -17.15
C ALA A 522 10.86 13.23 -18.48
N ALA A 523 11.20 14.18 -19.35
CA ALA A 523 10.63 14.28 -20.69
C ALA A 523 11.02 13.07 -21.56
N GLU A 524 12.31 12.70 -21.56
CA GLU A 524 12.78 11.51 -22.27
C GLU A 524 12.12 10.22 -21.76
N ALA A 525 11.96 10.09 -20.45
CA ALA A 525 11.27 8.96 -19.85
C ALA A 525 9.80 8.91 -20.30
N ALA A 526 9.07 10.04 -20.26
CA ALA A 526 7.69 10.10 -20.74
C ALA A 526 7.55 9.71 -22.22
N GLN A 527 8.50 10.11 -23.08
CA GLN A 527 8.55 9.70 -24.50
C GLN A 527 8.77 8.18 -24.65
N LYS A 528 9.51 7.53 -23.76
CA LYS A 528 9.65 6.07 -23.76
C LYS A 528 8.35 5.37 -23.36
N LEU A 529 7.60 5.93 -22.41
CA LEU A 529 6.29 5.37 -22.01
C LEU A 529 5.24 5.54 -23.14
N ASN A 530 5.29 6.68 -23.84
CA ASN A 530 4.44 6.92 -24.99
C ASN A 530 5.16 7.72 -26.09
N PRO A 531 5.64 7.05 -27.17
CA PRO A 531 6.34 7.73 -28.26
C PRO A 531 5.54 8.81 -28.98
N ALA A 532 4.22 8.83 -28.83
CA ALA A 532 3.36 9.84 -29.44
C ALA A 532 3.33 11.17 -28.65
N ILE A 533 3.77 11.18 -27.38
CA ILE A 533 3.69 12.40 -26.55
C ILE A 533 4.63 13.49 -27.09
N ARG A 534 4.09 14.69 -27.31
CA ARG A 534 4.86 15.85 -27.74
C ARG A 534 5.26 16.66 -26.53
N ILE A 535 6.47 16.45 -26.06
CA ILE A 535 6.97 17.04 -24.83
C ILE A 535 8.27 17.83 -25.04
N ASN A 536 8.30 19.04 -24.49
CA ASN A 536 9.43 19.95 -24.46
C ASN A 536 9.90 20.15 -23.02
N ALA A 537 11.20 19.99 -22.77
CA ALA A 537 11.80 20.26 -21.46
C ALA A 537 12.39 21.67 -21.43
N LEU A 538 12.12 22.40 -20.35
CA LEU A 538 12.71 23.73 -20.08
C LEU A 538 13.47 23.70 -18.76
N GLN A 539 14.74 24.07 -18.81
CA GLN A 539 15.51 24.40 -17.62
C GLN A 539 15.51 25.91 -17.45
N VAL A 540 14.97 26.41 -16.33
CA VAL A 540 15.01 27.85 -16.02
C VAL A 540 16.43 28.19 -15.56
N GLY A 541 17.32 28.51 -16.49
CA GLY A 541 18.71 28.84 -16.16
C GLY A 541 19.69 28.66 -17.32
N CYS A 542 19.60 29.51 -18.34
CA CYS A 542 20.69 29.90 -19.23
C CYS A 542 20.62 31.41 -19.45
#